data_AF-A0A971MED3-F1
#
_entry.id   AF-A0A971MED3-F1
#
_cell.length_a   1.000
_cell.length_b   1.000
_cell.length_c   1.000
_cell.angle_alpha   90.00
_cell.angle_beta   90.00
_cell.angle_gamma   90.00
#
_symmetry.space_group_name_H-M   'P 1'
#
loop_
_entity.id
_entity.type
_entity.pdbx_description
1 polymer ?
#
loop_
_entity_poly.entity_id
_entity_poly.type
_entity_poly.pdbx_seq_one_letter_code
_entity_poly.pdbx_strand_id
1 'polypeptide(L)'
;MRRRSSLLLLSTVLILALLVGCGGQETGTTTDESSEAPTGGELKDGIYLEKDPVSDHGNYGMAIMEVENGEIVSFKYAEILANSGEEKSEDNYNYPEGLAVIANLNEQFNEKKDLNEIDFDAVSGATHTKEAFKDMVNRLLVKAEKGETYTPPYKDGEYTAKAEEDSHGWLGQVVVVVRDGQIVGLDYFETAVEDMESSKVVFDEDNKPVTDSDGKPKTEPVEVKAGERKSVENYAYLEALDVVKAVQRLIIDNNGTENLDVDSITGATSTRTTMIELVEKALEGAK
;
A
#
# COMPACT_ATOMS: atom_id res chain seq x y z
N MET A 1 41.93 50.31 35.79
CA MET A 1 42.50 48.97 36.02
C MET A 1 42.46 48.20 34.70
N ARG A 2 43.61 48.00 34.06
CA ARG A 2 43.73 47.21 32.82
C ARG A 2 45.11 46.56 32.78
N ARG A 3 45.09 45.31 32.34
CA ARG A 3 46.15 44.51 31.69
C ARG A 3 47.17 43.75 32.55
N ARG A 4 47.05 42.42 32.44
CA ARG A 4 48.14 41.45 32.25
C ARG A 4 47.69 40.59 31.04
N SER A 5 48.43 40.44 29.92
CA SER A 5 49.73 39.78 29.73
C SER A 5 49.63 38.29 30.11
N SER A 6 49.87 37.25 29.28
CA SER A 6 50.61 37.10 28.01
C SER A 6 50.44 35.66 27.45
N LEU A 7 51.03 35.40 26.26
CA LEU A 7 51.62 34.15 25.72
C LEU A 7 50.66 33.10 25.08
N LEU A 8 50.67 32.90 23.75
CA LEU A 8 51.60 32.15 22.85
C LEU A 8 51.55 30.61 23.04
N LEU A 9 51.07 29.86 22.04
CA LEU A 9 51.90 28.96 21.20
C LEU A 9 51.09 28.24 20.08
N LEU A 10 51.80 28.05 18.97
CA LEU A 10 51.45 27.45 17.68
C LEU A 10 51.67 25.92 17.71
N SER A 11 50.83 25.09 17.06
CA SER A 11 51.21 23.71 16.64
C SER A 11 50.19 23.10 15.65
N THR A 12 50.65 22.84 14.43
CA THR A 12 50.04 21.97 13.40
C THR A 12 50.21 20.48 13.75
N VAL A 13 49.19 19.65 13.56
CA VAL A 13 49.33 18.18 13.42
C VAL A 13 48.42 17.66 12.30
N LEU A 14 48.94 16.65 11.62
CA LEU A 14 48.68 16.17 10.27
C LEU A 14 48.38 14.65 10.35
N ILE A 15 47.31 14.20 9.66
CA ILE A 15 47.01 12.85 9.08
C ILE A 15 46.84 11.64 10.05
N LEU A 16 45.72 10.91 9.93
CA LEU A 16 45.64 9.56 9.32
C LEU A 16 44.19 9.02 9.28
N ALA A 17 43.79 8.56 8.09
CA ALA A 17 42.56 7.83 7.83
C ALA A 17 42.74 6.32 8.10
N LEU A 18 41.67 5.65 8.54
CA LEU A 18 41.44 4.24 8.29
C LEU A 18 40.00 4.05 7.79
N LEU A 19 39.91 3.41 6.63
CA LEU A 19 38.71 2.93 5.95
C LEU A 19 38.21 1.61 6.58
N VAL A 20 37.00 1.22 6.13
CA VAL A 20 36.29 -0.09 6.19
C VAL A 20 35.01 0.04 7.03
N GLY A 21 33.81 -0.29 6.53
CA GLY A 21 33.44 -0.96 5.29
C GLY A 21 31.93 -0.92 5.02
N CYS A 22 31.56 -1.42 3.84
CA CYS A 22 30.24 -1.46 3.22
C CYS A 22 29.08 -1.93 4.12
N GLY A 23 27.95 -1.27 3.94
CA GLY A 23 26.62 -1.83 4.11
C GLY A 23 25.66 -0.91 3.38
N GLY A 24 25.31 -1.26 2.13
CA GLY A 24 24.32 -0.52 1.36
C GLY A 24 23.00 -0.57 2.10
N GLN A 25 22.56 0.59 2.58
CA GLN A 25 21.23 0.76 3.12
C GLN A 25 20.35 1.22 1.97
N GLU A 26 19.45 0.32 1.56
CA GLU A 26 18.34 0.66 0.68
C GLU A 26 17.60 1.85 1.27
N THR A 27 17.37 2.83 0.41
CA THR A 27 16.59 4.03 0.70
C THR A 27 15.11 3.61 0.64
N GLY A 28 14.67 2.92 1.68
CA GLY A 28 13.26 2.91 2.04
C GLY A 28 12.95 4.24 2.71
N THR A 29 12.09 5.03 2.07
CA THR A 29 11.45 6.20 2.70
C THR A 29 10.66 5.71 3.89
N THR A 30 11.31 5.65 5.04
CA THR A 30 10.66 5.58 6.35
C THR A 30 10.27 7.00 6.65
N THR A 31 8.99 7.32 6.45
CA THR A 31 8.40 8.46 7.13
C THR A 31 8.56 8.18 8.62
N ASP A 32 9.49 8.89 9.27
CA ASP A 32 9.62 9.01 10.72
C ASP A 32 8.33 9.67 11.25
N GLU A 33 7.22 8.93 11.27
CA GLU A 33 6.17 9.20 12.23
C GLU A 33 6.68 8.65 13.56
N SER A 34 7.16 9.55 14.41
CA SER A 34 7.44 9.27 15.81
C SER A 34 6.21 8.56 16.40
N SER A 35 6.28 7.24 16.59
CA SER A 35 5.19 6.47 17.17
C SER A 35 5.04 6.87 18.64
N GLU A 36 4.18 7.84 18.89
CA GLU A 36 3.74 8.15 20.24
C GLU A 36 3.07 6.90 20.79
N ALA A 37 3.52 6.42 21.95
CA ALA A 37 2.85 5.35 22.65
C ALA A 37 1.58 5.90 23.32
N PRO A 38 0.49 5.12 23.40
CA PRO A 38 -0.69 5.52 24.17
C PRO A 38 -0.29 5.76 25.63
N THR A 39 -0.89 6.79 26.23
CA THR A 39 -0.55 7.22 27.59
C THR A 39 -1.41 6.55 28.67
N GLY A 40 -2.42 5.79 28.27
CA GLY A 40 -3.44 5.24 29.16
C GLY A 40 -4.44 6.30 29.60
N GLY A 41 -4.64 7.33 28.77
CA GLY A 41 -5.55 8.43 29.01
C GLY A 41 -7.02 8.03 28.83
N GLU A 42 -7.93 8.96 29.14
CA GLU A 42 -9.36 8.79 28.86
C GLU A 42 -9.58 8.77 27.34
N LEU A 43 -10.23 7.72 26.83
CA LEU A 43 -10.60 7.61 25.42
C LEU A 43 -11.78 8.53 25.12
N LYS A 44 -11.71 9.25 24.00
CA LYS A 44 -12.82 10.10 23.54
C LYS A 44 -13.78 9.28 22.67
N ASP A 45 -15.06 9.58 22.80
CA ASP A 45 -16.09 8.92 22.01
C ASP A 45 -15.93 9.22 20.52
N GLY A 46 -16.17 8.20 19.68
CA GLY A 46 -16.10 8.33 18.23
C GLY A 46 -15.65 7.06 17.52
N ILE A 47 -15.62 7.15 16.19
CA ILE A 47 -15.07 6.12 15.31
C ILE A 47 -13.63 6.51 15.00
N TYR A 48 -12.73 5.54 15.01
CA TYR A 48 -11.32 5.71 14.70
C TYR A 48 -10.93 4.67 13.65
N LEU A 49 -10.15 5.08 12.65
CA LEU A 49 -9.69 4.22 11.57
C LEU A 49 -8.20 4.38 11.35
N GLU A 50 -7.55 3.24 11.14
CA GLU A 50 -6.16 3.10 10.75
C GLU A 50 -6.05 2.23 9.50
N LYS A 51 -5.17 2.62 8.60
CA LYS A 51 -4.88 1.89 7.36
C LYS A 51 -3.39 1.97 7.11
N ASP A 52 -2.74 0.82 6.99
CA ASP A 52 -1.34 0.77 6.58
C ASP A 52 -1.21 1.02 5.06
N PRO A 53 -0.07 1.53 4.59
CA PRO A 53 0.23 1.56 3.16
C PRO A 53 0.22 0.15 2.56
N VAL A 54 -0.17 0.03 1.27
CA VAL A 54 -0.09 -1.22 0.52
C VAL A 54 1.35 -1.73 0.56
N SER A 55 1.56 -2.99 0.93
CA SER A 55 2.89 -3.62 0.91
C SER A 55 3.34 -3.97 -0.51
N ASP A 56 4.61 -4.35 -0.66
CA ASP A 56 5.15 -4.86 -1.93
C ASP A 56 4.50 -6.19 -2.36
N HIS A 57 3.79 -6.86 -1.44
CA HIS A 57 3.00 -8.05 -1.71
C HIS A 57 1.53 -7.73 -2.07
N GLY A 58 1.19 -6.46 -2.29
CA GLY A 58 -0.15 -6.05 -2.73
C GLY A 58 -1.24 -6.23 -1.67
N ASN A 59 -0.87 -6.23 -0.38
CA ASN A 59 -1.81 -6.32 0.73
C ASN A 59 -1.41 -5.40 1.89
N TYR A 60 -2.35 -5.06 2.76
CA TYR A 60 -2.12 -4.15 3.90
C TYR A 60 -3.12 -4.39 5.02
N GLY A 61 -2.81 -3.92 6.23
CA GLY A 61 -3.73 -3.96 7.36
C GLY A 61 -4.67 -2.75 7.39
N MET A 62 -5.90 -2.95 7.84
CA MET A 62 -6.84 -1.89 8.18
C MET A 62 -7.57 -2.25 9.47
N ALA A 63 -7.77 -1.28 10.36
CA ALA A 63 -8.56 -1.47 11.55
C ALA A 63 -9.49 -0.29 11.81
N ILE A 64 -10.66 -0.61 12.35
CA ILE A 64 -11.68 0.33 12.79
C ILE A 64 -12.03 0.04 14.25
N MET A 65 -12.13 1.09 15.04
CA MET A 65 -12.44 1.04 16.48
C MET A 65 -13.52 2.07 16.80
N GLU A 66 -14.49 1.69 17.61
CA GLU A 66 -15.55 2.57 18.10
C GLU A 66 -15.47 2.68 19.62
N VAL A 67 -15.53 3.93 20.11
CA VAL A 67 -15.53 4.26 21.53
C VAL A 67 -16.84 4.97 21.89
N GLU A 68 -17.50 4.49 22.94
CA GLU A 68 -18.68 5.12 23.52
C GLU A 68 -18.53 5.19 25.05
N ASN A 69 -18.85 6.35 25.64
CA ASN A 69 -18.69 6.61 27.07
C ASN A 69 -17.27 6.31 27.59
N GLY A 70 -16.25 6.54 26.76
CA GLY A 70 -14.86 6.23 27.06
C GLY A 70 -14.48 4.74 27.04
N GLU A 71 -15.37 3.86 26.60
CA GLU A 71 -15.13 2.42 26.48
C GLU A 71 -15.10 1.97 25.01
N ILE A 72 -14.21 1.04 24.66
CA ILE A 72 -14.16 0.47 23.32
C ILE A 72 -15.33 -0.50 23.15
N VAL A 73 -16.32 -0.14 22.33
CA VAL A 73 -17.51 -0.97 22.10
C VAL A 73 -17.35 -1.92 20.90
N SER A 74 -16.59 -1.51 19.88
CA SER A 74 -16.35 -2.31 18.68
C SER A 74 -14.91 -2.19 18.20
N PHE A 75 -14.36 -3.27 17.68
CA PHE A 75 -13.06 -3.30 17.03
C PHE A 75 -13.06 -4.35 15.92
N LYS A 76 -12.49 -4.01 14.76
CA LYS A 76 -12.22 -4.94 13.68
C LYS A 76 -10.87 -4.63 13.07
N TYR A 77 -10.06 -5.67 12.87
CA TYR A 77 -8.82 -5.65 12.10
C TYR A 77 -8.92 -6.64 10.94
N ALA A 78 -8.50 -6.23 9.76
CA ALA A 78 -8.42 -7.09 8.59
C ALA A 78 -7.13 -6.82 7.81
N GLU A 79 -6.61 -7.84 7.15
CA GLU A 79 -5.62 -7.68 6.09
C GLU A 79 -6.34 -7.77 4.74
N ILE A 80 -6.11 -6.80 3.85
CA ILE A 80 -6.87 -6.59 2.61
C ILE A 80 -5.96 -6.79 1.40
N LEU A 81 -6.47 -7.44 0.35
CA LEU A 81 -5.81 -7.55 -0.96
C LEU A 81 -6.11 -6.30 -1.80
N ALA A 82 -5.09 -5.49 -2.11
CA ALA A 82 -5.25 -4.17 -2.73
C ALA A 82 -5.88 -4.20 -4.14
N ASN A 83 -5.70 -5.31 -4.87
CA ASN A 83 -6.26 -5.45 -6.21
C ASN A 83 -7.77 -5.72 -6.21
N SER A 84 -8.31 -6.41 -5.21
CA SER A 84 -9.74 -6.75 -5.14
C SER A 84 -10.50 -5.98 -4.06
N GLY A 85 -9.81 -5.46 -3.05
CA GLY A 85 -10.41 -4.92 -1.83
C GLY A 85 -11.02 -5.97 -0.90
N GLU A 86 -10.84 -7.25 -1.21
CA GLU A 86 -11.29 -8.33 -0.36
C GLU A 86 -10.38 -8.47 0.87
N GLU A 87 -10.99 -8.80 2.00
CA GLU A 87 -10.25 -9.26 3.16
C GLU A 87 -9.63 -10.63 2.84
N LYS A 88 -8.43 -10.89 3.36
CA LYS A 88 -7.79 -12.20 3.25
C LYS A 88 -8.69 -13.25 3.87
N SER A 89 -8.94 -14.32 3.12
CA SER A 89 -9.80 -15.43 3.48
C SER A 89 -9.26 -16.74 2.90
N GLU A 90 -9.85 -17.87 3.28
CA GLU A 90 -9.47 -19.18 2.73
C GLU A 90 -9.68 -19.26 1.20
N ASP A 91 -10.59 -18.45 0.66
CA ASP A 91 -10.93 -18.44 -0.77
C ASP A 91 -9.91 -17.68 -1.63
N ASN A 92 -9.22 -16.68 -1.05
CA ASN A 92 -8.32 -15.78 -1.79
C ASN A 92 -6.89 -15.72 -1.25
N TYR A 93 -6.59 -16.38 -0.12
CA TYR A 93 -5.28 -16.34 0.52
C TYR A 93 -4.86 -17.68 1.14
N ASN A 94 -3.89 -18.34 0.49
CA ASN A 94 -3.43 -19.68 0.90
C ASN A 94 -2.36 -19.62 2.00
N TYR A 95 -2.72 -19.11 3.18
CA TYR A 95 -1.89 -19.18 4.39
C TYR A 95 -2.77 -19.32 5.65
N PRO A 96 -3.24 -20.54 5.95
CA PRO A 96 -4.21 -20.79 7.02
C PRO A 96 -3.77 -20.29 8.40
N GLU A 97 -2.48 -20.38 8.73
CA GLU A 97 -1.94 -19.90 10.00
C GLU A 97 -2.09 -18.39 10.15
N GLY A 98 -1.88 -17.62 9.07
CA GLY A 98 -2.10 -16.16 9.07
C GLY A 98 -3.56 -15.81 9.31
N LEU A 99 -4.48 -16.51 8.65
CA LEU A 99 -5.92 -16.31 8.84
C LEU A 99 -6.37 -16.64 10.27
N ALA A 100 -5.85 -17.72 10.85
CA ALA A 100 -6.10 -18.09 12.23
C ALA A 100 -5.57 -17.05 13.23
N VAL A 101 -4.40 -16.45 12.97
CA VAL A 101 -3.86 -15.36 13.78
C VAL A 101 -4.76 -14.12 13.70
N ILE A 102 -5.22 -13.70 12.51
CA ILE A 102 -6.13 -12.55 12.35
C ILE A 102 -7.43 -12.78 13.14
N ALA A 103 -8.03 -13.96 13.00
CA ALA A 103 -9.26 -14.31 13.72
C ALA A 103 -9.07 -14.28 15.24
N ASN A 104 -7.99 -14.90 15.72
CA ASN A 104 -7.68 -14.97 17.16
C ASN A 104 -7.39 -13.59 17.76
N LEU A 105 -6.66 -12.71 17.07
CA LEU A 105 -6.37 -11.36 17.55
C LEU A 105 -7.64 -10.51 17.65
N ASN A 106 -8.54 -10.61 16.66
CA ASN A 106 -9.84 -9.93 16.70
C ASN A 106 -10.71 -10.42 17.86
N GLU A 107 -10.76 -11.73 18.09
CA GLU A 107 -11.50 -12.33 19.21
C GLU A 107 -10.94 -11.85 20.56
N GLN A 108 -9.64 -12.03 20.78
CA GLN A 108 -9.00 -11.65 22.04
C GLN A 108 -9.16 -10.16 22.35
N PHE A 109 -8.98 -9.28 21.36
CA PHE A 109 -9.07 -7.85 21.60
C PHE A 109 -10.50 -7.38 21.80
N ASN A 110 -11.49 -7.99 21.14
CA ASN A 110 -12.89 -7.69 21.43
C ASN A 110 -13.36 -8.20 22.80
N GLU A 111 -12.76 -9.26 23.34
CA GLU A 111 -13.04 -9.72 24.70
C GLU A 111 -12.36 -8.85 25.76
N LYS A 112 -11.07 -8.58 25.58
CA LYS A 112 -10.22 -7.98 26.61
C LYS A 112 -10.20 -6.46 26.56
N LYS A 113 -10.31 -5.88 25.37
CA LYS A 113 -10.22 -4.43 25.10
C LYS A 113 -8.94 -3.75 25.65
N ASP A 114 -7.93 -4.55 26.01
CA ASP A 114 -6.60 -4.12 26.46
C ASP A 114 -5.54 -4.90 25.69
N LEU A 115 -4.67 -4.18 25.00
CA LEU A 115 -3.59 -4.74 24.19
C LEU A 115 -2.57 -5.51 25.04
N ASN A 116 -2.39 -5.15 26.32
CA ASN A 116 -1.45 -5.81 27.23
C ASN A 116 -1.96 -7.18 27.71
N GLU A 117 -3.26 -7.44 27.58
CA GLU A 117 -3.85 -8.71 27.96
C GLU A 117 -3.87 -9.73 26.81
N ILE A 118 -3.50 -9.34 25.59
CA ILE A 118 -3.48 -10.21 24.41
C ILE A 118 -2.35 -11.22 24.51
N ASP A 119 -2.68 -12.51 24.33
CA ASP A 119 -1.71 -13.57 24.17
C ASP A 119 -1.35 -13.71 22.68
N PHE A 120 -0.27 -13.03 22.29
CA PHE A 120 0.24 -13.07 20.91
C PHE A 120 0.84 -14.43 20.53
N ASP A 121 1.08 -15.34 21.47
CA ASP A 121 1.65 -16.67 21.21
C ASP A 121 0.58 -17.78 21.15
N ALA A 122 -0.71 -17.44 21.38
CA ALA A 122 -1.83 -18.38 21.34
C ALA A 122 -1.96 -19.15 20.01
N VAL A 123 -1.60 -18.51 18.90
CA VAL A 123 -1.49 -19.13 17.57
C VAL A 123 -0.06 -18.91 17.06
N SER A 124 0.60 -19.96 16.58
CA SER A 124 1.97 -19.86 16.07
C SER A 124 2.02 -19.22 14.68
N GLY A 125 3.19 -18.67 14.30
CA GLY A 125 3.40 -18.06 12.99
C GLY A 125 2.91 -16.60 12.88
N ALA A 126 2.83 -16.11 11.63
CA ALA A 126 2.38 -14.77 11.23
C ALA A 126 2.93 -13.61 12.11
N THR A 127 4.23 -13.61 12.38
CA THR A 127 4.88 -12.58 13.20
C THR A 127 4.59 -11.16 12.70
N HIS A 128 4.64 -10.93 11.39
CA HIS A 128 4.35 -9.60 10.82
C HIS A 128 2.91 -9.14 11.07
N THR A 129 1.92 -10.03 10.95
CA THR A 129 0.51 -9.74 11.27
C THR A 129 0.35 -9.33 12.73
N LYS A 130 1.04 -10.00 13.66
CA LYS A 130 0.97 -9.69 15.09
C LYS A 130 1.56 -8.31 15.42
N GLU A 131 2.72 -7.99 14.85
CA GLU A 131 3.33 -6.66 15.03
C GLU A 131 2.46 -5.57 14.39
N ALA A 132 1.97 -5.77 13.16
CA ALA A 132 1.07 -4.83 12.49
C ALA A 132 -0.21 -4.58 13.31
N PHE A 133 -0.84 -5.64 13.84
CA PHE A 133 -1.98 -5.52 14.72
C PHE A 133 -1.67 -4.66 15.95
N LYS A 134 -0.56 -4.95 16.64
CA LYS A 134 -0.14 -4.23 17.84
C LYS A 134 0.09 -2.74 17.55
N ASP A 135 0.80 -2.44 16.47
CA ASP A 135 1.08 -1.07 16.07
C ASP A 135 -0.21 -0.32 15.72
N MET A 136 -1.12 -0.97 15.00
CA MET A 136 -2.38 -0.38 14.59
C MET A 136 -3.31 -0.10 15.77
N VAL A 137 -3.42 -1.02 16.72
CA VAL A 137 -4.17 -0.78 17.96
C VAL A 137 -3.58 0.38 18.74
N ASN A 138 -2.25 0.46 18.87
CA ASN A 138 -1.62 1.59 19.56
C ASN A 138 -1.94 2.93 18.88
N ARG A 139 -1.87 3.01 17.55
CA ARG A 139 -2.23 4.23 16.81
C ARG A 139 -3.71 4.60 16.98
N LEU A 140 -4.61 3.62 16.94
CA LEU A 140 -6.04 3.83 17.22
C LEU A 140 -6.28 4.36 18.64
N LEU A 141 -5.60 3.81 19.65
CA LEU A 141 -5.70 4.28 21.03
C LEU A 141 -5.18 5.72 21.18
N VAL A 142 -4.05 6.05 20.55
CA VAL A 142 -3.50 7.41 20.54
C VAL A 142 -4.48 8.39 19.88
N LYS A 143 -5.05 8.03 18.73
CA LYS A 143 -6.11 8.83 18.07
C LYS A 143 -7.30 9.03 18.99
N ALA A 144 -7.73 7.99 19.70
CA ALA A 144 -8.84 8.05 20.63
C ALA A 144 -8.55 8.91 21.88
N GLU A 145 -7.35 8.87 22.44
CA GLU A 145 -6.92 9.75 23.52
C GLU A 145 -6.92 11.23 23.07
N LYS A 146 -6.55 11.49 21.81
CA LYS A 146 -6.52 12.84 21.21
C LYS A 146 -7.88 13.31 20.69
N GLY A 147 -8.86 12.42 20.54
CA GLY A 147 -10.15 12.72 19.91
C GLY A 147 -10.06 12.97 18.40
N GLU A 148 -9.09 12.34 17.72
CA GLU A 148 -8.91 12.40 16.27
C GLU A 148 -9.90 11.46 15.56
N THR A 149 -11.18 11.78 15.65
CA THR A 149 -12.26 10.94 15.11
C THR A 149 -12.23 10.88 13.59
N TYR A 150 -12.55 9.72 13.05
CA TYR A 150 -12.69 9.45 11.63
C TYR A 150 -14.11 9.78 11.12
N THR A 151 -14.20 10.35 9.92
CA THR A 151 -15.45 10.55 9.19
C THR A 151 -15.29 9.98 7.78
N PRO A 152 -16.12 9.00 7.36
CA PRO A 152 -16.06 8.42 6.03
C PRO A 152 -16.21 9.47 4.91
N PRO A 153 -15.22 9.64 4.01
CA PRO A 153 -15.31 10.60 2.89
C PRO A 153 -16.10 10.06 1.69
N TYR A 154 -16.29 8.75 1.60
CA TYR A 154 -16.98 8.07 0.51
C TYR A 154 -18.09 7.16 1.04
N LYS A 155 -19.11 6.92 0.21
CA LYS A 155 -20.09 5.87 0.39
C LYS A 155 -19.50 4.53 -0.02
N ASP A 156 -19.75 3.52 0.79
CA ASP A 156 -19.35 2.15 0.50
C ASP A 156 -20.01 1.63 -0.77
N GLY A 157 -19.27 0.83 -1.54
CA GLY A 157 -19.74 0.28 -2.79
C GLY A 157 -18.61 -0.13 -3.74
N GLU A 158 -19.01 -0.76 -4.83
CA GLU A 158 -18.14 -1.03 -5.97
C GLU A 158 -18.51 -0.05 -7.09
N TYR A 159 -17.50 0.69 -7.57
CA TYR A 159 -17.64 1.74 -8.57
C TYR A 159 -16.80 1.40 -9.78
N THR A 160 -17.36 1.56 -10.98
CA THR A 160 -16.68 1.21 -12.22
C THR A 160 -16.69 2.37 -13.18
N ALA A 161 -15.62 2.46 -13.98
CA ALA A 161 -15.56 3.38 -15.10
C ALA A 161 -14.80 2.75 -16.26
N LYS A 162 -15.11 3.23 -17.46
CA LYS A 162 -14.50 2.79 -18.71
C LYS A 162 -14.14 3.99 -19.56
N ALA A 163 -12.99 3.91 -20.22
CA ALA A 163 -12.54 4.91 -21.18
C ALA A 163 -13.50 5.00 -22.37
N GLU A 164 -13.61 6.19 -22.97
CA GLU A 164 -14.49 6.42 -24.12
C GLU A 164 -13.88 5.87 -25.42
N GLU A 165 -12.56 5.94 -25.53
CA GLU A 165 -11.77 5.49 -26.68
C GLU A 165 -10.68 4.53 -26.22
N ASP A 166 -10.32 3.59 -27.10
CA ASP A 166 -9.17 2.71 -26.88
C ASP A 166 -7.85 3.39 -27.26
N SER A 167 -6.76 2.90 -26.69
CA SER A 167 -5.41 3.26 -27.09
C SER A 167 -4.73 2.05 -27.72
N HIS A 168 -4.49 2.12 -29.03
CA HIS A 168 -3.82 1.06 -29.79
C HIS A 168 -4.52 -0.30 -29.67
N GLY A 169 -5.85 -0.33 -29.71
CA GLY A 169 -6.65 -1.54 -29.59
C GLY A 169 -6.96 -1.95 -28.14
N TRP A 170 -6.53 -1.18 -27.14
CA TRP A 170 -6.69 -1.50 -25.72
C TRP A 170 -7.57 -0.48 -24.99
N LEU A 171 -8.65 -0.97 -24.36
CA LEU A 171 -9.66 -0.13 -23.74
C LEU A 171 -9.59 -0.19 -22.22
N GLY A 172 -9.23 0.94 -21.60
CA GLY A 172 -9.05 1.09 -20.16
C GLY A 172 -10.34 1.03 -19.36
N GLN A 173 -10.29 0.33 -18.24
CA GLN A 173 -11.37 0.07 -17.30
C GLN A 173 -10.82 0.11 -15.88
N VAL A 174 -11.67 0.50 -14.94
CA VAL A 174 -11.34 0.44 -13.52
C VAL A 174 -12.52 -0.09 -12.71
N VAL A 175 -12.20 -0.86 -11.67
CA VAL A 175 -13.10 -1.20 -10.56
C VAL A 175 -12.48 -0.62 -9.28
N VAL A 176 -13.25 0.17 -8.55
CA VAL A 176 -12.86 0.79 -7.28
C VAL A 176 -13.79 0.28 -6.21
N VAL A 177 -13.26 -0.34 -5.16
CA VAL A 177 -14.02 -0.86 -4.03
C VAL A 177 -13.82 0.06 -2.83
N VAL A 178 -14.92 0.57 -2.29
CA VAL A 178 -14.96 1.42 -1.10
C VAL A 178 -15.62 0.66 0.05
N ARG A 179 -14.96 0.65 1.21
CA ARG A 179 -15.47 0.11 2.47
C ARG A 179 -15.07 1.02 3.62
N ASP A 180 -15.99 1.28 4.56
CA ASP A 180 -15.79 2.22 5.66
C ASP A 180 -15.36 3.62 5.17
N GLY A 181 -15.80 4.03 3.97
CA GLY A 181 -15.37 5.25 3.29
C GLY A 181 -13.90 5.28 2.83
N GLN A 182 -13.19 4.16 2.89
CA GLN A 182 -11.85 4.00 2.35
C GLN A 182 -11.88 3.30 0.99
N ILE A 183 -11.09 3.75 0.03
CA ILE A 183 -10.71 2.95 -1.14
C ILE A 183 -9.89 1.78 -0.60
N VAL A 184 -10.47 0.59 -0.67
CA VAL A 184 -9.87 -0.66 -0.19
C VAL A 184 -9.39 -1.57 -1.32
N GLY A 185 -9.97 -1.41 -2.51
CA GLY A 185 -9.60 -2.18 -3.69
C GLY A 185 -9.57 -1.29 -4.92
N LEU A 186 -8.59 -1.52 -5.79
CA LEU A 186 -8.52 -0.85 -7.07
C LEU A 186 -7.95 -1.80 -8.10
N ASP A 187 -8.75 -2.11 -9.14
CA ASP A 187 -8.34 -2.92 -10.28
C ASP A 187 -8.42 -2.09 -11.56
N TYR A 188 -7.29 -1.57 -12.03
CA TYR A 188 -7.19 -0.98 -13.36
C TYR A 188 -6.74 -2.04 -14.37
N PHE A 189 -7.43 -2.10 -15.50
CA PHE A 189 -7.07 -3.01 -16.56
C PHE A 189 -7.48 -2.49 -17.93
N GLU A 190 -6.82 -3.02 -18.95
CA GLU A 190 -7.15 -2.73 -20.34
C GLU A 190 -7.52 -4.03 -21.03
N THR A 191 -8.54 -4.01 -21.88
CA THR A 191 -8.95 -5.19 -22.68
C THR A 191 -8.83 -4.91 -24.16
N ALA A 192 -8.45 -5.91 -24.95
CA ALA A 192 -8.44 -5.80 -26.40
C ALA A 192 -9.86 -5.52 -26.94
N VAL A 193 -10.01 -4.55 -27.85
CA VAL A 193 -11.32 -4.20 -28.44
C VAL A 193 -11.72 -5.10 -29.60
N GLU A 194 -10.73 -5.73 -30.24
CA GLU A 194 -10.89 -6.66 -31.36
C GLU A 194 -9.79 -7.73 -31.33
N ASP A 195 -9.91 -8.72 -32.20
CA ASP A 195 -8.83 -9.70 -32.43
C ASP A 195 -7.62 -8.98 -33.04
N MET A 196 -6.45 -9.14 -32.44
CA MET A 196 -5.22 -8.49 -32.90
C MET A 196 -3.99 -9.36 -32.69
N GLU A 197 -2.97 -9.16 -33.54
CA GLU A 197 -1.62 -9.64 -33.23
C GLU A 197 -0.95 -8.62 -32.30
N SER A 198 -0.48 -9.10 -31.15
CA SER A 198 0.34 -8.34 -30.21
C SER A 198 1.72 -8.99 -30.12
N SER A 199 2.53 -8.56 -29.17
CA SER A 199 3.77 -9.24 -28.81
C SER A 199 3.90 -9.33 -27.30
N LYS A 200 4.53 -10.39 -26.81
CA LYS A 200 4.83 -10.59 -25.39
C LYS A 200 6.33 -10.74 -25.17
N VAL A 201 6.78 -10.45 -23.96
CA VAL A 201 8.19 -10.65 -23.58
C VAL A 201 8.49 -12.13 -23.45
N VAL A 202 9.67 -12.54 -23.94
CA VAL A 202 10.21 -13.88 -23.71
C VAL A 202 10.92 -13.89 -22.36
N PHE A 203 10.52 -14.81 -21.48
CA PHE A 203 11.12 -15.02 -20.16
C PHE A 203 11.99 -16.28 -20.15
N ASP A 204 13.02 -16.28 -19.32
CA ASP A 204 13.81 -17.47 -19.02
C ASP A 204 13.15 -18.35 -17.94
N GLU A 205 13.81 -19.45 -17.56
CA GLU A 205 13.32 -20.39 -16.55
C GLU A 205 13.17 -19.77 -15.15
N ASP A 206 13.82 -18.62 -14.90
CA ASP A 206 13.77 -17.86 -13.64
C ASP A 206 12.74 -16.69 -13.70
N ASN A 207 11.90 -16.63 -14.74
CA ASN A 207 10.97 -15.52 -15.02
C ASN A 207 11.65 -14.15 -15.24
N LYS A 208 12.88 -14.13 -15.73
CA LYS A 208 13.56 -12.88 -16.10
C LYS A 208 13.43 -12.62 -17.59
N PRO A 209 13.22 -11.35 -18.02
CA PRO A 209 13.18 -11.00 -19.43
C PRO A 209 14.48 -11.37 -20.14
N VAL A 210 14.38 -12.16 -21.21
CA VAL A 210 15.51 -12.42 -22.11
C VAL A 210 15.76 -11.16 -22.94
N THR A 211 16.99 -10.66 -22.95
CA THR A 211 17.35 -9.42 -23.68
C THR A 211 18.08 -9.69 -25.00
N ASP A 212 17.98 -8.75 -25.94
CA ASP A 212 18.77 -8.70 -27.17
C ASP A 212 20.15 -8.05 -26.95
N SER A 213 20.92 -7.88 -28.02
CA SER A 213 22.26 -7.29 -27.96
C SER A 213 22.27 -5.83 -27.50
N ASP A 214 21.14 -5.13 -27.63
CA ASP A 214 20.97 -3.74 -27.25
C ASP A 214 20.39 -3.60 -25.83
N GLY A 215 20.19 -4.72 -25.14
CA GLY A 215 19.63 -4.78 -23.79
C GLY A 215 18.11 -4.62 -23.74
N LYS A 216 17.41 -4.68 -24.88
CA LYS A 216 15.95 -4.61 -24.91
C LYS A 216 15.34 -6.01 -24.72
N PRO A 217 14.19 -6.14 -24.05
CA PRO A 217 13.49 -7.42 -23.96
C PRO A 217 13.20 -7.98 -25.35
N LYS A 218 13.54 -9.25 -25.57
CA LYS A 218 13.10 -10.01 -26.73
C LYS A 218 11.61 -10.25 -26.63
N THR A 219 10.95 -10.17 -27.77
CA THR A 219 9.51 -10.37 -27.88
C THR A 219 9.18 -11.43 -28.91
N GLU A 220 8.03 -12.05 -28.74
CA GLU A 220 7.44 -12.97 -29.72
C GLU A 220 5.99 -12.57 -30.00
N PRO A 221 5.48 -12.79 -31.22
CA PRO A 221 4.10 -12.47 -31.57
C PRO A 221 3.13 -13.37 -30.82
N VAL A 222 1.96 -12.83 -30.50
CA VAL A 222 0.88 -13.54 -29.82
C VAL A 222 -0.47 -13.04 -30.31
N GLU A 223 -1.35 -13.98 -30.63
CA GLU A 223 -2.73 -13.69 -31.00
C GLU A 223 -3.52 -13.33 -29.75
N VAL A 224 -4.21 -12.18 -29.78
CA VAL A 224 -5.05 -11.68 -28.70
C VAL A 224 -6.49 -11.64 -29.19
N LYS A 225 -7.41 -12.15 -28.37
CA LYS A 225 -8.84 -12.11 -28.68
C LYS A 225 -9.52 -10.89 -28.11
N ALA A 226 -10.56 -10.42 -28.81
CA ALA A 226 -11.41 -9.35 -28.30
C ALA A 226 -11.92 -9.67 -26.88
N GLY A 227 -11.76 -8.73 -25.96
CA GLY A 227 -12.11 -8.87 -24.55
C GLY A 227 -11.00 -9.45 -23.65
N GLU A 228 -9.89 -9.95 -24.20
CA GLU A 228 -8.77 -10.42 -23.38
C GLU A 228 -8.10 -9.26 -22.64
N ARG A 229 -7.78 -9.49 -21.37
CA ARG A 229 -7.11 -8.52 -20.51
C ARG A 229 -5.62 -8.42 -20.88
N LYS A 230 -5.13 -7.19 -20.99
CA LYS A 230 -3.71 -6.87 -21.16
C LYS A 230 -2.91 -7.43 -19.99
N SER A 231 -1.85 -8.17 -20.27
CA SER A 231 -0.99 -8.83 -19.28
C SER A 231 0.39 -9.13 -19.87
N VAL A 232 1.28 -9.69 -19.04
CA VAL A 232 2.61 -10.15 -19.48
C VAL A 232 2.52 -11.23 -20.57
N GLU A 233 1.40 -11.94 -20.66
CA GLU A 233 1.20 -13.01 -21.66
C GLU A 233 0.82 -12.49 -23.05
N ASN A 234 0.44 -11.22 -23.17
CA ASN A 234 -0.01 -10.66 -24.44
C ASN A 234 0.49 -9.23 -24.71
N TYR A 235 1.42 -8.73 -23.90
CA TYR A 235 1.92 -7.36 -24.02
C TYR A 235 3.41 -7.25 -23.73
N ALA A 236 4.12 -6.52 -24.59
CA ALA A 236 5.58 -6.45 -24.58
C ALA A 236 6.15 -5.37 -23.64
N TYR A 237 5.36 -4.38 -23.26
CA TYR A 237 5.84 -3.23 -22.47
C TYR A 237 5.56 -3.45 -20.98
N LEU A 238 6.47 -4.15 -20.31
CA LEU A 238 6.36 -4.48 -18.89
C LEU A 238 6.29 -3.24 -17.99
N GLU A 239 7.01 -2.18 -18.34
CA GLU A 239 7.00 -0.90 -17.60
C GLU A 239 5.58 -0.34 -17.47
N ALA A 240 4.72 -0.49 -18.48
CA ALA A 240 3.33 -0.02 -18.38
C ALA A 240 2.53 -0.81 -17.34
N LEU A 241 2.79 -2.11 -17.18
CA LEU A 241 2.14 -2.96 -16.18
C LEU A 241 2.62 -2.62 -14.76
N ASP A 242 3.89 -2.26 -14.61
CA ASP A 242 4.45 -1.82 -13.33
C ASP A 242 3.97 -0.42 -12.93
N VAL A 243 3.84 0.50 -13.89
CA VAL A 243 3.22 1.82 -13.68
C VAL A 243 1.78 1.66 -13.18
N VAL A 244 1.00 0.76 -13.77
CA VAL A 244 -0.37 0.46 -13.32
C VAL A 244 -0.40 0.06 -11.84
N LYS A 245 0.46 -0.89 -11.42
CA LYS A 245 0.55 -1.31 -10.01
C LYS A 245 0.98 -0.17 -9.09
N ALA A 246 1.95 0.63 -9.50
CA ALA A 246 2.47 1.75 -8.71
C ALA A 246 1.40 2.83 -8.49
N VAL A 247 0.65 3.18 -9.54
CA VAL A 247 -0.44 4.15 -9.45
C VAL A 247 -1.62 3.60 -8.63
N GLN A 248 -1.93 2.31 -8.76
CA GLN A 248 -2.96 1.63 -7.92
C GLN A 248 -2.63 1.80 -6.44
N ARG A 249 -1.40 1.46 -6.05
CA ARG A 249 -0.89 1.62 -4.68
C ARG A 249 -1.01 3.05 -4.20
N LEU A 250 -0.54 4.01 -5.00
CA LEU A 250 -0.55 5.43 -4.63
C LEU A 250 -1.98 5.95 -4.37
N ILE A 251 -2.95 5.56 -5.20
CA ILE A 251 -4.35 5.97 -5.03
C ILE A 251 -4.98 5.34 -3.78
N ILE A 252 -4.72 4.07 -3.51
CA ILE A 252 -5.22 3.38 -2.31
C ILE A 252 -4.63 4.01 -1.05
N ASP A 253 -3.31 4.20 -1.01
CA ASP A 253 -2.59 4.80 0.12
C ASP A 253 -3.08 6.21 0.42
N ASN A 254 -3.31 7.00 -0.64
CA ASN A 254 -3.80 8.38 -0.53
C ASN A 254 -5.32 8.48 -0.29
N ASN A 255 -6.06 7.36 -0.40
CA ASN A 255 -7.52 7.32 -0.35
C ASN A 255 -8.21 8.26 -1.36
N GLY A 256 -7.69 8.34 -2.57
CA GLY A 256 -8.22 9.21 -3.63
C GLY A 256 -7.15 9.69 -4.59
N THR A 257 -7.53 10.56 -5.52
CA THR A 257 -6.63 11.05 -6.59
C THR A 257 -6.03 12.44 -6.34
N GLU A 258 -6.39 13.09 -5.24
CA GLU A 258 -5.92 14.44 -4.93
C GLU A 258 -4.49 14.41 -4.35
N ASN A 259 -3.60 15.30 -4.82
CA ASN A 259 -2.23 15.44 -4.31
C ASN A 259 -1.34 14.18 -4.42
N LEU A 260 -1.62 13.31 -5.39
CA LEU A 260 -0.76 12.15 -5.70
C LEU A 260 0.64 12.61 -6.14
N ASP A 261 1.69 12.02 -5.56
CA ASP A 261 3.08 12.15 -6.05
C ASP A 261 3.31 11.28 -7.30
N VAL A 262 2.61 11.61 -8.38
CA VAL A 262 2.69 10.90 -9.65
C VAL A 262 4.04 11.04 -10.33
N ASP A 263 4.80 12.10 -10.02
CA ASP A 263 6.10 12.39 -10.62
C ASP A 263 7.18 11.39 -10.16
N SER A 264 6.96 10.72 -9.03
CA SER A 264 7.78 9.58 -8.58
C SER A 264 7.67 8.34 -9.48
N ILE A 265 6.61 8.24 -10.29
CA ILE A 265 6.33 7.11 -11.18
C ILE A 265 6.74 7.49 -12.61
N THR A 266 7.84 6.93 -13.11
CA THR A 266 8.31 7.18 -14.48
C THR A 266 7.68 6.24 -15.49
N GLY A 267 7.56 6.69 -16.74
CA GLY A 267 7.02 5.88 -17.84
C GLY A 267 5.50 5.93 -17.97
N ALA A 268 5.01 5.33 -19.06
CA ALA A 268 3.58 5.12 -19.38
C ALA A 268 2.62 6.26 -18.98
N THR A 269 2.98 7.52 -19.30
CA THR A 269 2.22 8.71 -18.89
C THR A 269 0.75 8.64 -19.29
N SER A 270 0.44 8.17 -20.50
CA SER A 270 -0.94 8.02 -20.96
C SER A 270 -1.73 7.05 -20.08
N THR A 271 -1.16 5.88 -19.75
CA THR A 271 -1.83 4.88 -18.90
C THR A 271 -2.10 5.44 -17.51
N ARG A 272 -1.12 6.13 -16.92
CA ARG A 272 -1.28 6.81 -15.63
C ARG A 272 -2.40 7.86 -15.65
N THR A 273 -2.42 8.72 -16.67
CA THR A 273 -3.46 9.75 -16.83
C THR A 273 -4.85 9.13 -16.98
N THR A 274 -5.00 8.17 -17.90
CA THR A 274 -6.27 7.47 -18.10
C THR A 274 -6.75 6.79 -16.83
N MET A 275 -5.87 6.13 -16.10
CA MET A 275 -6.22 5.48 -14.85
C MET A 275 -6.76 6.46 -13.80
N ILE A 276 -6.11 7.60 -13.60
CA ILE A 276 -6.55 8.63 -12.64
C ILE A 276 -7.93 9.18 -13.06
N GLU A 277 -8.12 9.52 -14.32
CA GLU A 277 -9.39 10.01 -14.86
C GLU A 277 -10.53 9.00 -14.66
N LEU A 278 -10.26 7.72 -14.87
CA LEU A 278 -11.25 6.66 -14.66
C LEU A 278 -11.59 6.48 -13.18
N VAL A 279 -10.61 6.56 -12.28
CA VAL A 279 -10.86 6.50 -10.84
C VAL A 279 -11.71 7.69 -10.40
N GLU A 280 -11.40 8.90 -10.85
CA GLU A 280 -12.20 10.10 -10.56
C GLU A 280 -13.64 9.93 -11.02
N LYS A 281 -13.83 9.46 -12.27
CA LYS A 281 -15.15 9.17 -12.84
C LYS A 281 -15.90 8.10 -12.06
N ALA A 282 -15.22 7.02 -11.63
CA ALA A 282 -15.84 5.97 -10.82
C ALA A 282 -16.30 6.53 -9.46
N LEU A 283 -15.46 7.35 -8.81
CA LEU A 283 -15.73 7.92 -7.50
C LEU A 283 -16.79 9.03 -7.49
N GLU A 284 -17.23 9.56 -8.64
CA GLU A 284 -18.38 10.48 -8.71
C GLU A 284 -19.63 9.89 -8.05
N GLY A 285 -19.83 8.57 -8.19
CA GLY A 285 -20.94 7.85 -7.55
C GLY A 285 -20.76 7.61 -6.04
N ALA A 286 -19.53 7.77 -5.53
CA ALA A 286 -19.17 7.49 -4.14
C ALA A 286 -19.29 8.72 -3.23
N LYS A 287 -19.39 9.93 -3.80
CA LYS A 287 -19.52 11.20 -3.05
C LYS A 287 -20.95 11.48 -2.58
#